data_AF-A0A9P5SJH1-F1
#
_entry.id   AF-A0A9P5SJH1-F1
#
_cell.length_a   1.000
_cell.length_b   1.000
_cell.length_c   1.000
_cell.angle_alpha   90.00
_cell.angle_beta   90.00
_cell.angle_gamma   90.00
#
_symmetry.space_group_name_H-M   'P 1'
#
loop_
_entity.id
_entity.type
_entity.pdbx_description
1 polymer ?
#
loop_
_entity_poly.entity_id
_entity_poly.type
_entity_poly.pdbx_seq_one_letter_code
_entity_poly.pdbx_strand_id
1 'polypeptide(L)'
;MTVTQTNRTSNLDGSMGKEIIPMEPTFEQFGQRRQVLIQSLTPGTRYTAFFITDVLNQAGAEVMFAMAPFVTKRHDNCVLITDLTFCHEVAYAVPITPMSTLPGSGVAGFNATVHQDVKAFYDNFASNLMDNFGRVLAQYDCTRSQYSLIRNCTDCTRAYRRWLCSVSIPRCTDVEDITDPNNVGYTPPPPPPTDPSHTENPYLIDRSTGPVVVARNTSTSRGAIAQLSPNLLMNPGPYGEVLPCIDLCFDVVQSCPNFLEFNCPVKNMAGNYAHMNPTGYQCNGLGVVPVPSLGTRLGRSWMGLVAMFVAVLAMV
;
A
#
# COMPACT_ATOMS: atom_id res chain seq x y z
N MET A 1 -1.05 -17.08 12.18
CA MET A 1 0.05 -16.09 12.04
C MET A 1 0.51 -15.71 13.44
N THR A 2 1.81 -15.73 13.67
CA THR A 2 2.43 -15.41 14.96
C THR A 2 3.35 -14.21 14.79
N VAL A 3 3.33 -13.28 15.75
CA VAL A 3 4.19 -12.10 15.75
C VAL A 3 5.08 -12.13 16.99
N THR A 4 6.38 -11.88 16.82
CA THR A 4 7.33 -11.79 17.93
C THR A 4 8.13 -10.49 17.86
N GLN A 5 8.49 -9.94 19.02
CA GLN A 5 9.35 -8.75 19.09
C GLN A 5 10.79 -9.15 18.73
N THR A 6 11.40 -8.47 17.76
CA THR A 6 12.68 -8.89 17.13
C THR A 6 13.87 -8.99 18.10
N ASN A 7 13.78 -8.44 19.32
CA ASN A 7 14.87 -8.39 20.29
C ASN A 7 14.53 -9.07 21.65
N ARG A 8 13.46 -9.87 21.73
CA ARG A 8 13.18 -10.73 22.89
C ARG A 8 13.36 -12.20 22.51
N THR A 9 14.23 -12.90 23.23
CA THR A 9 14.49 -14.35 23.09
C THR A 9 13.49 -15.22 23.84
N SER A 10 12.50 -14.64 24.53
CA SER A 10 11.44 -15.37 25.21
C SER A 10 10.17 -15.43 24.36
N ASN A 11 9.79 -16.64 23.98
CA ASN A 11 8.65 -17.01 23.16
C ASN A 11 7.32 -16.91 23.95
N LEU A 12 6.96 -15.72 24.45
CA LEU A 12 5.85 -15.59 25.43
C LEU A 12 4.76 -14.54 25.12
N ASP A 13 4.79 -13.84 23.99
CA ASP A 13 3.70 -12.92 23.61
C ASP A 13 3.29 -13.17 22.14
N GLY A 14 3.03 -14.43 21.78
CA GLY A 14 2.51 -14.77 20.46
C GLY A 14 1.11 -14.18 20.27
N SER A 15 1.02 -12.90 19.87
CA SER A 15 -0.24 -12.28 19.50
C SER A 15 -0.76 -13.00 18.26
N MET A 16 -1.79 -13.82 18.44
CA MET A 16 -2.47 -14.47 17.33
C MET A 16 -3.34 -13.42 16.64
N GLY A 17 -3.04 -13.16 15.38
CA GLY A 17 -3.86 -12.26 14.58
C GLY A 17 -5.15 -12.92 14.11
N LYS A 18 -6.22 -12.13 14.00
CA LYS A 18 -7.50 -12.58 13.43
C LYS A 18 -7.42 -12.54 11.91
N GLU A 19 -7.69 -13.67 11.26
CA GLU A 19 -7.78 -13.70 9.80
C GLU A 19 -9.02 -12.94 9.32
N ILE A 20 -8.80 -12.19 8.24
CA ILE A 20 -9.79 -11.43 7.52
C ILE A 20 -9.74 -11.93 6.07
N ILE A 21 -10.87 -12.45 5.59
CA ILE A 21 -11.01 -12.94 4.23
C ILE A 21 -11.68 -11.82 3.41
N PRO A 22 -11.03 -11.28 2.37
CA PRO A 22 -11.65 -10.31 1.48
C PRO A 22 -12.90 -10.89 0.81
N MET A 23 -13.93 -10.06 0.63
CA MET A 23 -15.21 -10.48 0.06
C MET A 23 -15.12 -10.87 -1.43
N GLU A 24 -14.05 -10.46 -2.12
CA GLU A 24 -13.84 -10.70 -3.56
C GLU A 24 -12.46 -11.34 -3.80
N PRO A 25 -12.36 -12.40 -4.61
CA PRO A 25 -11.07 -12.98 -4.96
C PRO A 25 -10.28 -12.00 -5.82
N THR A 26 -9.15 -11.51 -5.31
CA THR A 26 -8.15 -10.79 -6.11
C THR A 26 -7.48 -11.77 -7.07
N PHE A 27 -8.04 -11.97 -8.27
CA PHE A 27 -7.36 -12.67 -9.37
C PHE A 27 -6.90 -11.59 -10.38
N GLU A 28 -5.64 -11.52 -10.81
CA GLU A 28 -5.10 -12.45 -11.82
C GLU A 28 -3.57 -12.67 -11.79
N GLN A 29 -2.82 -12.18 -10.81
CA GLN A 29 -1.34 -12.41 -10.81
C GLN A 29 -0.72 -12.85 -9.48
N PHE A 30 -1.43 -12.73 -8.34
CA PHE A 30 -0.84 -12.90 -6.99
C PHE A 30 -1.56 -13.90 -6.06
N GLY A 31 -2.59 -14.62 -6.53
CA GLY A 31 -3.31 -15.61 -5.71
C GLY A 31 -4.32 -15.02 -4.71
N GLN A 32 -4.87 -15.87 -3.84
CA GLN A 32 -5.84 -15.43 -2.81
C GLN A 32 -5.14 -14.56 -1.76
N ARG A 33 -5.62 -13.33 -1.59
CA ARG A 33 -5.16 -12.43 -0.52
C ARG A 33 -5.72 -12.87 0.83
N ARG A 34 -4.83 -13.18 1.77
CA ARG A 34 -5.17 -13.38 3.18
C ARG A 34 -4.73 -12.15 3.97
N GLN A 35 -5.63 -11.59 4.76
CA GLN A 35 -5.31 -10.48 5.65
C GLN A 35 -5.36 -10.97 7.09
N VAL A 36 -4.51 -10.41 7.96
CA VAL A 36 -4.49 -10.75 9.37
C VAL A 36 -4.36 -9.47 10.19
N LEU A 37 -5.31 -9.24 11.09
CA LEU A 37 -5.29 -8.12 12.02
C LEU A 37 -4.66 -8.55 13.34
N ILE A 38 -3.59 -7.89 13.74
CA ILE A 38 -2.93 -8.08 15.04
C ILE A 38 -3.15 -6.81 15.88
N GLN A 39 -3.51 -6.99 17.14
CA GLN A 39 -3.82 -5.91 18.07
C GLN A 39 -2.89 -5.96 19.28
N SER A 40 -2.96 -4.92 20.12
CA SER A 40 -2.20 -4.82 21.39
C SER A 40 -0.67 -4.83 21.22
N LEU A 41 -0.17 -4.37 20.07
CA LEU A 41 1.26 -4.15 19.86
C LEU A 41 1.71 -2.83 20.50
N THR A 42 2.95 -2.78 20.98
CA THR A 42 3.50 -1.55 21.56
C THR A 42 3.90 -0.58 20.45
N PRO A 43 3.61 0.74 20.58
CA PRO A 43 4.04 1.76 19.62
C PRO A 43 5.56 1.80 19.41
N GLY A 44 6.02 2.23 18.24
CA GLY A 44 7.43 2.44 17.90
C GLY A 44 8.33 1.20 17.98
N THR A 45 7.75 0.01 17.99
CA THR A 45 8.43 -1.25 18.31
C THR A 45 8.62 -2.10 17.06
N ARG A 46 9.79 -2.73 16.94
CA ARG A 46 10.12 -3.64 15.84
C ARG A 46 9.64 -5.07 16.13
N TYR A 47 8.88 -5.61 15.20
CA TYR A 47 8.32 -6.95 15.24
C TYR A 47 8.72 -7.75 14.00
N THR A 48 8.59 -9.06 14.11
CA THR A 48 8.72 -10.00 12.99
C THR A 48 7.51 -10.90 12.98
N ALA A 49 6.83 -10.94 11.83
CA ALA A 49 5.67 -11.77 11.58
C ALA A 49 6.08 -13.08 10.90
N PHE A 50 5.45 -14.16 11.34
CA PHE A 50 5.58 -15.51 10.78
C PHE A 50 4.21 -16.02 10.34
N PHE A 51 4.13 -16.45 9.09
CA PHE A 51 2.96 -17.13 8.56
C PHE A 51 3.20 -18.62 8.64
N ILE A 52 2.46 -19.28 9.52
CA ILE A 52 2.56 -20.70 9.75
C ILE A 52 1.23 -21.31 9.32
N THR A 53 1.27 -22.36 8.49
CA THR A 53 0.07 -23.07 8.04
C THR A 53 0.04 -24.46 8.63
N ASP A 54 -1.12 -24.88 9.11
CA ASP A 54 -1.38 -26.22 9.64
C ASP A 54 -1.38 -27.32 8.55
N VAL A 55 -1.12 -26.96 7.28
CA VAL A 55 -1.00 -27.93 6.19
C VAL A 55 0.35 -28.63 6.32
N LEU A 56 0.31 -29.85 6.84
CA LEU A 56 1.44 -30.77 6.80
C LEU A 56 1.79 -31.03 5.33
N ASN A 57 3.06 -30.81 4.96
CA ASN A 57 3.58 -31.35 3.71
C ASN A 57 3.35 -32.87 3.66
N GLN A 58 3.50 -33.52 2.50
CA GLN A 58 3.45 -35.00 2.37
C GLN A 58 4.41 -35.74 3.34
N ALA A 59 5.37 -35.02 3.95
CA ALA A 59 6.32 -35.51 4.95
C ALA A 59 5.95 -35.19 6.42
N GLY A 60 4.76 -34.65 6.72
CA GLY A 60 4.35 -34.37 8.10
C GLY A 60 5.03 -33.15 8.75
N ALA A 61 5.57 -32.23 7.94
CA ALA A 61 6.21 -31.01 8.43
C ALA A 61 5.31 -29.78 8.22
N GLU A 62 5.20 -28.94 9.25
CA GLU A 62 4.56 -27.64 9.23
C GLU A 62 5.32 -26.68 8.29
N VAL A 63 4.61 -26.00 7.39
CA VAL A 63 5.23 -25.05 6.45
C VAL A 63 5.24 -23.67 7.07
N MET A 64 6.42 -23.17 7.37
CA MET A 64 6.63 -21.75 7.66
C MET A 64 6.78 -20.98 6.34
N PHE A 65 5.84 -20.09 6.06
CA PHE A 65 5.98 -19.08 5.02
C PHE A 65 6.79 -17.88 5.55
N ALA A 66 7.34 -17.12 4.60
CA ALA A 66 8.33 -16.06 4.78
C ALA A 66 8.16 -15.18 6.04
N MET A 67 9.30 -14.88 6.68
CA MET A 67 9.37 -13.91 7.76
C MET A 67 9.21 -12.46 7.23
N ALA A 68 8.42 -11.65 7.94
CA ALA A 68 8.13 -10.28 7.56
C ALA A 68 8.45 -9.31 8.71
N PRO A 69 9.58 -8.57 8.66
CA PRO A 69 9.87 -7.55 9.67
C PRO A 69 8.98 -6.31 9.45
N PHE A 70 8.48 -5.72 10.54
CA PHE A 70 7.75 -4.45 10.50
C PHE A 70 7.95 -3.65 11.79
N VAL A 71 7.62 -2.36 11.75
CA VAL A 71 7.69 -1.45 12.90
C VAL A 71 6.33 -0.80 13.09
N THR A 72 5.83 -0.80 14.32
CA THR A 72 4.57 -0.12 14.67
C THR A 72 4.78 1.39 14.70
N LYS A 73 3.70 2.14 14.44
CA LYS A 73 3.74 3.60 14.45
C LYS A 73 4.05 4.14 15.84
N ARG A 74 4.72 5.30 15.91
CA ARG A 74 5.12 5.96 17.14
C ARG A 74 4.03 6.88 17.67
N HIS A 75 3.36 7.58 16.76
CA HIS A 75 2.32 8.55 17.08
C HIS A 75 0.92 7.95 16.89
N ASP A 76 -0.06 8.55 17.56
CA ASP A 76 -1.47 8.15 17.58
C ASP A 76 -2.34 8.92 16.58
N ASN A 77 -1.72 9.56 15.59
CA ASN A 77 -2.36 10.29 14.49
C ASN A 77 -2.47 9.46 13.19
N CYS A 78 -1.98 8.21 13.19
CA CYS A 78 -2.16 7.26 12.10
C CYS A 78 -2.88 6.00 12.62
N VAL A 79 -4.09 5.72 12.13
CA VAL A 79 -4.91 4.60 12.60
C VAL A 79 -5.14 3.55 11.52
N LEU A 80 -4.96 2.27 11.85
CA LEU A 80 -5.16 1.17 10.90
C LEU A 80 -6.66 0.97 10.58
N ILE A 81 -7.01 1.08 9.30
CA ILE A 81 -8.33 0.71 8.79
C ILE A 81 -8.25 -0.50 7.86
N THR A 82 -9.27 -1.35 7.94
CA THR A 82 -9.45 -2.60 7.18
C THR A 82 -10.95 -2.84 6.97
N ASP A 83 -11.33 -3.77 6.11
CA ASP A 83 -12.72 -4.23 5.95
C ASP A 83 -13.68 -3.13 5.53
N LEU A 84 -13.21 -2.28 4.62
CA LEU A 84 -14.03 -1.28 3.98
C LEU A 84 -14.99 -1.96 2.99
N THR A 85 -16.19 -1.42 2.87
CA THR A 85 -17.25 -1.97 2.02
C THR A 85 -17.01 -1.67 0.55
N PHE A 86 -16.59 -0.45 0.22
CA PHE A 86 -16.28 -0.04 -1.14
C PHE A 86 -14.79 -0.26 -1.45
N CYS A 87 -13.90 0.34 -0.66
CA CYS A 87 -12.45 0.23 -0.80
C CYS A 87 -11.86 -1.02 -0.12
N HIS A 88 -12.41 -2.21 -0.42
CA HIS A 88 -12.06 -3.49 0.20
C HIS A 88 -10.57 -3.88 0.13
N GLU A 89 -9.79 -3.30 -0.79
CA GLU A 89 -8.35 -3.56 -0.87
C GLU A 89 -7.50 -2.74 0.13
N VAL A 90 -8.09 -1.74 0.80
CA VAL A 90 -7.41 -0.89 1.78
C VAL A 90 -7.24 -1.62 3.11
N ALA A 91 -5.98 -1.73 3.55
CA ALA A 91 -5.62 -2.37 4.81
C ALA A 91 -4.34 -1.72 5.38
N TYR A 92 -4.36 -0.40 5.58
CA TYR A 92 -3.22 0.37 6.07
C TYR A 92 -3.68 1.52 6.97
N ALA A 93 -2.71 2.18 7.61
CA ALA A 93 -2.98 3.29 8.50
C ALA A 93 -3.36 4.57 7.74
N VAL A 94 -4.38 5.28 8.22
CA VAL A 94 -4.86 6.56 7.66
C VAL A 94 -4.70 7.69 8.66
N PRO A 95 -4.56 8.94 8.20
CA PRO A 95 -4.37 10.06 9.10
C PRO A 95 -5.68 10.42 9.80
N ILE A 96 -5.58 10.64 11.11
CA ILE A 96 -6.65 11.11 11.98
C ILE A 96 -6.09 12.08 13.01
N THR A 97 -6.95 12.88 13.63
CA THR A 97 -6.56 13.67 14.80
C THR A 97 -5.95 12.75 15.86
N PRO A 98 -4.83 13.14 16.49
CA PRO A 98 -4.19 12.36 17.54
C PRO A 98 -5.23 11.82 18.54
N MET A 99 -5.38 10.49 18.63
CA MET A 99 -6.48 9.89 19.40
C MET A 99 -6.52 10.35 20.86
N SER A 100 -5.35 10.57 21.46
CA SER A 100 -5.20 11.11 22.82
C SER A 100 -5.84 12.48 23.00
N THR A 101 -5.91 13.29 21.95
CA THR A 101 -6.46 14.66 21.98
C THR A 101 -7.96 14.73 21.71
N LEU A 102 -8.56 13.64 21.24
CA LEU A 102 -9.99 13.63 20.94
C LEU A 102 -10.83 13.60 22.23
N PRO A 103 -11.99 14.28 22.25
CA PRO A 103 -12.91 14.23 23.38
C PRO A 103 -13.36 12.80 23.65
N GLY A 104 -13.17 12.32 24.89
CA GLY A 104 -13.55 10.95 25.27
C GLY A 104 -12.44 9.90 25.13
N SER A 105 -11.19 10.30 24.87
CA SER A 105 -10.02 9.40 24.70
C SER A 105 -9.72 8.45 25.88
N GLY A 106 -10.36 8.65 27.04
CA GLY A 106 -10.29 7.77 28.21
C GLY A 106 -11.51 6.85 28.42
N VAL A 107 -12.51 6.88 27.54
CA VAL A 107 -13.76 6.10 27.70
C VAL A 107 -13.59 4.71 27.10
N ALA A 108 -14.08 3.69 27.81
CA ALA A 108 -14.08 2.32 27.30
C ALA A 108 -14.86 2.23 25.98
N GLY A 109 -14.26 1.60 24.96
CA GLY A 109 -14.86 1.49 23.63
C GLY A 109 -14.63 2.68 22.70
N PHE A 110 -14.02 3.78 23.18
CA PHE A 110 -13.72 4.97 22.39
C PHE A 110 -12.98 4.65 21.09
N ASN A 111 -11.89 3.87 21.17
CA ASN A 111 -11.09 3.48 20.00
C ASN A 111 -11.93 2.74 18.94
N ALA A 112 -12.89 1.90 19.36
CA ALA A 112 -13.72 1.15 18.44
C ALA A 112 -14.71 2.06 17.68
N THR A 113 -15.33 3.02 18.37
CA THR A 113 -16.21 4.01 17.76
C THR A 113 -15.45 4.90 16.78
N VAL A 114 -14.30 5.43 17.21
CA VAL A 114 -13.43 6.26 16.35
C VAL A 114 -13.00 5.49 15.12
N HIS A 115 -12.55 4.24 15.26
CA HIS A 115 -12.18 3.41 14.11
C HIS A 115 -13.34 3.24 13.13
N GLN A 116 -14.57 3.06 13.64
CA GLN A 116 -15.74 2.89 12.79
C GLN A 116 -16.10 4.17 12.03
N ASP A 117 -16.04 5.32 12.70
CA ASP A 117 -16.32 6.62 12.09
C ASP A 117 -15.27 6.97 11.02
N VAL A 118 -14.00 6.66 11.28
CA VAL A 118 -12.89 6.85 10.33
C VAL A 118 -13.07 5.96 9.10
N LYS A 119 -13.41 4.67 9.30
CA LYS A 119 -13.73 3.75 8.19
C LYS A 119 -14.87 4.29 7.35
N ALA A 120 -15.98 4.67 7.99
CA ALA A 120 -17.16 5.18 7.30
C ALA A 120 -16.86 6.46 6.51
N PHE A 121 -16.09 7.39 7.09
CA PHE A 121 -15.72 8.64 6.42
C PHE A 121 -14.96 8.38 5.11
N TYR A 122 -13.84 7.65 5.16
CA TYR A 122 -13.01 7.42 3.98
C TYR A 122 -13.71 6.56 2.93
N ASP A 123 -14.44 5.53 3.36
CA ASP A 123 -15.14 4.62 2.44
C ASP A 123 -16.31 5.32 1.73
N ASN A 124 -17.12 6.09 2.47
CA ASN A 124 -18.21 6.88 1.89
C ASN A 124 -17.68 7.99 0.98
N PHE A 125 -16.58 8.65 1.37
CA PHE A 125 -15.95 9.68 0.53
C PHE A 125 -15.52 9.10 -0.82
N ALA A 126 -14.80 7.97 -0.82
CA ALA A 126 -14.38 7.30 -2.04
C ALA A 126 -15.57 6.79 -2.86
N SER A 127 -16.60 6.22 -2.22
CA SER A 127 -17.83 5.79 -2.89
C SER A 127 -18.54 6.95 -3.60
N ASN A 128 -18.69 8.09 -2.93
CA ASN A 128 -19.37 9.25 -3.51
C ASN A 128 -18.62 9.81 -4.73
N LEU A 129 -17.28 9.75 -4.73
CA LEU A 129 -16.47 10.14 -5.89
C LEU A 129 -16.63 9.17 -7.09
N MET A 130 -17.00 7.93 -6.84
CA MET A 130 -17.23 6.91 -7.87
C MET A 130 -18.51 7.17 -8.67
N ASP A 131 -19.52 7.80 -8.09
CA ASP A 131 -20.87 7.92 -8.68
C ASP A 131 -20.86 8.58 -10.06
N ASN A 132 -20.12 9.69 -10.20
CA ASN A 132 -20.02 10.40 -11.47
C ASN A 132 -19.36 9.54 -12.54
N PHE A 133 -18.28 8.83 -12.18
CA PHE A 133 -17.61 7.91 -13.09
C PHE A 133 -18.55 6.77 -13.51
N GLY A 134 -19.29 6.18 -12.56
CA GLY A 134 -20.25 5.12 -12.84
C GLY A 134 -21.33 5.55 -13.82
N ARG A 135 -21.83 6.79 -13.70
CA ARG A 135 -22.81 7.37 -14.63
C ARG A 135 -22.23 7.56 -16.04
N VAL A 136 -20.98 8.01 -16.16
CA VAL A 136 -20.32 8.18 -17.46
C VAL A 136 -20.05 6.83 -18.11
N LEU A 137 -19.53 5.85 -17.36
CA LEU A 137 -19.28 4.52 -17.88
C LEU A 137 -20.58 3.82 -18.31
N ALA A 138 -21.69 4.05 -17.60
CA ALA A 138 -23.01 3.51 -17.95
C ALA A 138 -23.57 4.01 -19.30
N GLN A 139 -23.04 5.11 -19.86
CA GLN A 139 -23.39 5.55 -21.22
C GLN A 139 -22.79 4.66 -22.30
N TYR A 140 -21.77 3.87 -21.97
CA TYR A 140 -21.16 2.91 -22.87
C TYR A 140 -21.86 1.56 -22.79
N ASP A 141 -22.26 0.99 -23.93
CA ASP A 141 -22.89 -0.33 -23.96
C ASP A 141 -21.86 -1.44 -23.77
N CYS A 142 -21.62 -1.78 -22.50
CA CYS A 142 -20.71 -2.85 -22.07
C CYS A 142 -21.08 -4.25 -22.57
N THR A 143 -22.32 -4.46 -23.08
CA THR A 143 -22.79 -5.77 -23.55
C THR A 143 -22.51 -6.01 -25.03
N ARG A 144 -22.51 -4.93 -25.83
CA ARG A 144 -22.35 -5.02 -27.29
C ARG A 144 -21.07 -4.37 -27.80
N SER A 145 -20.52 -3.40 -27.08
CA SER A 145 -19.38 -2.62 -27.53
C SER A 145 -18.09 -3.13 -26.92
N GLN A 146 -17.15 -3.56 -27.76
CA GLN A 146 -15.84 -4.03 -27.33
C GLN A 146 -14.77 -2.95 -27.56
N TYR A 147 -14.15 -2.48 -26.49
CA TYR A 147 -13.02 -1.54 -26.57
C TYR A 147 -11.66 -2.23 -26.36
N SER A 148 -11.65 -3.48 -25.87
CA SER A 148 -10.45 -4.27 -25.63
C SER A 148 -10.73 -5.76 -25.82
N LEU A 149 -9.71 -6.51 -26.26
CA LEU A 149 -9.77 -7.97 -26.40
C LEU A 149 -9.60 -8.69 -25.05
N ILE A 150 -9.04 -8.01 -24.05
CA ILE A 150 -8.64 -8.61 -22.77
C ILE A 150 -9.24 -7.90 -21.55
N ARG A 151 -9.90 -6.76 -21.74
CA ARG A 151 -10.53 -5.98 -20.66
C ARG A 151 -11.99 -5.69 -20.98
N ASN A 152 -12.82 -5.64 -19.95
CA ASN A 152 -14.24 -5.29 -20.03
C ASN A 152 -14.62 -4.24 -18.97
N CYS A 153 -15.86 -3.76 -18.99
CA CYS A 153 -16.32 -2.71 -18.09
C CYS A 153 -16.16 -3.04 -16.60
N THR A 154 -16.20 -4.32 -16.21
CA THR A 154 -15.93 -4.74 -14.84
C THR A 154 -14.47 -4.49 -14.47
N ASP A 155 -13.54 -4.79 -15.38
CA ASP A 155 -12.12 -4.49 -15.20
C ASP A 155 -11.88 -2.98 -15.11
N CYS A 156 -12.52 -2.18 -15.98
CA CYS A 156 -12.46 -0.71 -15.93
C CYS A 156 -12.96 -0.17 -14.59
N THR A 157 -14.14 -0.63 -14.16
CA THR A 157 -14.77 -0.23 -12.89
C THR A 157 -13.87 -0.58 -11.70
N ARG A 158 -13.29 -1.78 -11.71
CA ARG A 158 -12.35 -2.23 -10.68
C ARG A 158 -11.06 -1.40 -10.69
N ALA A 159 -10.44 -1.19 -11.85
CA ALA A 159 -9.22 -0.40 -11.98
C ALA A 159 -9.42 1.04 -11.48
N TYR A 160 -10.53 1.68 -11.90
CA TYR A 160 -10.87 3.03 -11.45
C TYR A 160 -11.13 3.09 -9.95
N ARG A 161 -11.86 2.12 -9.38
CA ARG A 161 -12.06 2.02 -7.92
C ARG A 161 -10.73 1.93 -7.19
N ARG A 162 -9.82 1.05 -7.63
CA ARG A 162 -8.50 0.86 -7.00
C ARG A 162 -7.66 2.13 -7.03
N TRP A 163 -7.60 2.79 -8.19
CA TRP A 163 -6.94 4.09 -8.32
C TRP A 163 -7.57 5.13 -7.39
N LEU A 164 -8.91 5.26 -7.42
CA LEU A 164 -9.66 6.21 -6.61
C LEU A 164 -9.41 6.02 -5.11
N CYS A 165 -9.49 4.78 -4.62
CA CYS A 165 -9.21 4.46 -3.22
C CYS A 165 -7.77 4.79 -2.83
N SER A 166 -6.79 4.56 -3.72
CA SER A 166 -5.38 4.87 -3.42
C SER A 166 -5.11 6.38 -3.32
N VAL A 167 -5.76 7.20 -4.16
CA VAL A 167 -5.55 8.65 -4.18
C VAL A 167 -6.41 9.42 -3.17
N SER A 168 -7.56 8.86 -2.77
CA SER A 168 -8.50 9.50 -1.84
C SER A 168 -8.29 9.09 -0.38
N ILE A 169 -7.64 7.95 -0.12
CA ILE A 169 -7.36 7.44 1.22
C ILE A 169 -5.84 7.47 1.43
N PRO A 170 -5.29 8.47 2.15
CA PRO A 170 -3.85 8.60 2.31
C PRO A 170 -3.26 7.47 3.18
N ARG A 171 -2.16 6.86 2.74
CA ARG A 171 -1.41 5.90 3.56
C ARG A 171 -0.47 6.62 4.51
N CYS A 172 -0.91 6.73 5.76
CA CYS A 172 -0.27 7.45 6.85
C CYS A 172 0.95 6.71 7.41
N THR A 173 1.97 7.48 7.72
CA THR A 173 3.19 7.05 8.40
C THR A 173 3.70 8.15 9.33
N ASP A 174 4.63 7.79 10.21
CA ASP A 174 5.21 8.76 11.15
C ASP A 174 6.03 9.82 10.40
N VAL A 175 6.12 11.02 10.97
CA VAL A 175 6.93 12.11 10.39
C VAL A 175 8.41 11.76 10.31
N GLU A 176 8.88 10.87 11.18
CA GLU A 176 10.26 10.35 11.16
C GLU A 176 10.55 9.46 9.94
N ASP A 177 9.51 8.93 9.29
CA ASP A 177 9.66 8.09 8.10
C ASP A 177 9.76 8.92 6.80
N ILE A 178 9.68 10.26 6.88
CA ILE A 178 9.74 11.15 5.71
C ILE A 178 11.12 11.03 5.03
N THR A 179 11.11 10.55 3.78
CA THR A 179 12.31 10.36 2.96
C THR A 179 12.56 11.51 1.99
N ASP A 180 11.53 12.34 1.75
CA ASP A 180 11.60 13.55 0.94
C ASP A 180 10.83 14.70 1.60
N PRO A 181 11.48 15.49 2.48
CA PRO A 181 10.84 16.61 3.17
C PRO A 181 10.59 17.82 2.25
N ASN A 182 11.24 17.88 1.09
CA ASN A 182 11.10 18.99 0.14
C ASN A 182 9.93 18.77 -0.83
N ASN A 183 9.38 17.56 -0.87
CA ASN A 183 8.22 17.22 -1.66
C ASN A 183 6.93 17.64 -0.92
N VAL A 184 6.55 18.89 -1.14
CA VAL A 184 5.36 19.52 -0.54
C VAL A 184 4.07 19.29 -1.34
N GLY A 185 4.09 18.42 -2.36
CA GLY A 185 2.94 18.23 -3.25
C GLY A 185 2.72 19.38 -4.25
N TYR A 186 3.63 20.37 -4.27
CA TYR A 186 3.65 21.50 -5.20
C TYR A 186 5.11 21.74 -5.66
N THR A 187 5.36 21.69 -6.96
CA THR A 187 6.64 22.14 -7.53
C THR A 187 6.40 23.53 -8.09
N PRO A 188 7.15 24.55 -7.66
CA PRO A 188 7.23 25.79 -8.42
C PRO A 188 7.63 25.45 -9.86
N PRO A 189 7.09 26.15 -10.88
CA PRO A 189 7.46 25.89 -12.27
C PRO A 189 9.00 25.94 -12.38
N PRO A 190 9.63 24.95 -13.03
CA PRO A 190 11.08 24.97 -13.19
C PRO A 190 11.47 26.24 -13.96
N PRO A 191 12.65 26.84 -13.65
CA PRO A 191 13.19 27.89 -14.50
C PRO A 191 13.31 27.38 -15.94
N PRO A 192 13.15 28.25 -16.95
CA PRO A 192 13.18 27.85 -18.35
C PRO A 192 14.47 27.08 -18.68
N PRO A 193 14.39 26.00 -19.48
CA PRO A 193 15.51 25.09 -19.68
C PRO A 193 16.66 25.76 -20.43
N THR A 194 17.88 25.59 -19.95
CA THR A 194 19.11 26.00 -20.67
C THR A 194 19.62 24.92 -21.64
N ASP A 195 19.05 23.71 -21.63
CA ASP A 195 19.51 22.59 -22.45
C ASP A 195 18.34 21.68 -22.89
N PRO A 196 18.12 21.48 -24.21
CA PRO A 196 17.08 20.59 -24.75
C PRO A 196 17.37 19.08 -24.63
N SER A 197 18.59 18.68 -24.22
CA SER A 197 19.07 17.29 -24.35
C SER A 197 18.86 16.37 -23.13
N HIS A 198 18.19 16.85 -22.08
CA HIS A 198 17.80 16.02 -20.92
C HIS A 198 16.27 15.97 -20.77
N THR A 199 15.60 15.09 -21.52
CA THR A 199 14.18 14.75 -21.33
C THR A 199 14.00 13.41 -20.60
N GLU A 200 14.81 13.13 -19.58
CA GLU A 200 14.37 12.21 -18.52
C GLU A 200 13.60 13.02 -17.49
N ASN A 201 12.39 12.58 -17.15
CA ASN A 201 11.51 13.27 -16.21
C ASN A 201 12.21 13.36 -14.84
N PRO A 202 12.71 14.53 -14.38
CA PRO A 202 13.60 14.67 -13.20
C PRO A 202 12.94 14.35 -11.84
N TYR A 203 11.79 13.71 -11.88
CA TYR A 203 10.72 13.94 -10.93
C TYR A 203 9.78 12.73 -10.75
N LEU A 204 9.98 11.68 -11.54
CA LEU A 204 9.59 10.36 -11.11
C LEU A 204 10.72 9.94 -10.18
N ILE A 205 10.46 9.92 -8.88
CA ILE A 205 11.47 9.53 -7.91
C ILE A 205 11.67 8.01 -8.07
N ASP A 206 12.49 7.60 -9.04
CA ASP A 206 13.06 6.26 -9.09
C ASP A 206 14.18 6.22 -8.04
N ARG A 207 13.79 6.02 -6.77
CA ARG A 207 14.77 5.80 -5.70
C ARG A 207 14.89 4.31 -5.49
N SER A 208 16.06 3.75 -5.70
CA SER A 208 16.37 2.33 -5.53
C SER A 208 16.15 1.78 -4.10
N THR A 209 15.81 2.62 -3.10
CA THR A 209 15.72 2.23 -1.69
C THR A 209 14.45 2.75 -1.00
N GLY A 210 13.43 1.89 -0.87
CA GLY A 210 12.29 2.08 0.04
C GLY A 210 11.13 2.96 -0.44
N PRO A 211 10.04 3.06 0.37
CA PRO A 211 8.88 3.88 0.06
C PRO A 211 9.21 5.36 -0.03
N VAL A 212 8.64 6.03 -1.03
CA VAL A 212 8.66 7.49 -1.10
C VAL A 212 7.62 8.02 -0.12
N VAL A 213 8.11 8.65 0.95
CA VAL A 213 7.30 9.22 2.02
C VAL A 213 7.48 10.73 2.00
N VAL A 214 6.36 11.43 1.85
CA VAL A 214 6.32 12.90 1.75
C VAL A 214 5.67 13.50 2.99
N ALA A 215 6.05 14.73 3.32
CA ALA A 215 5.42 15.47 4.41
C ALA A 215 4.01 15.95 4.00
N ARG A 216 3.01 15.70 4.85
CA ARG A 216 1.63 16.18 4.67
C ARG A 216 1.09 16.84 5.92
N ASN A 217 0.13 17.75 5.70
CA ASN A 217 -0.69 18.38 6.73
C ASN A 217 -2.02 18.84 6.10
N THR A 218 -2.93 19.41 6.89
CA THR A 218 -4.25 19.87 6.40
C THR A 218 -4.20 20.96 5.33
N SER A 219 -3.08 21.66 5.15
CA SER A 219 -2.88 22.67 4.10
C SER A 219 -2.38 22.08 2.76
N THR A 220 -2.08 20.79 2.70
CA THR A 220 -1.66 20.10 1.47
C THR A 220 -2.87 19.52 0.74
N SER A 221 -2.85 19.43 -0.60
CA SER A 221 -4.01 19.01 -1.41
C SER A 221 -4.66 17.69 -0.98
N ARG A 222 -3.87 16.69 -0.56
CA ARG A 222 -4.40 15.42 -0.04
C ARG A 222 -4.62 15.39 1.47
N GLY A 223 -3.90 16.20 2.23
CA GLY A 223 -4.23 16.39 3.65
C GLY A 223 -5.49 17.24 3.86
N ALA A 224 -5.91 18.01 2.85
CA ALA A 224 -7.16 18.76 2.85
C ALA A 224 -8.41 17.87 2.80
N ILE A 225 -8.30 16.60 2.37
CA ILE A 225 -9.40 15.63 2.48
C ILE A 225 -9.87 15.54 3.94
N ALA A 226 -8.94 15.68 4.88
CA ALA A 226 -9.22 15.69 6.30
C ALA A 226 -10.11 16.90 6.70
N GLN A 227 -10.01 18.04 6.00
CA GLN A 227 -10.87 19.21 6.22
C GLN A 227 -12.31 19.04 5.71
N LEU A 228 -12.58 18.02 4.88
CA LEU A 228 -13.94 17.70 4.44
C LEU A 228 -14.74 16.99 5.54
N SER A 229 -14.09 16.57 6.62
CA SER A 229 -14.79 16.05 7.79
C SER A 229 -15.44 17.18 8.57
N PRO A 230 -16.74 17.08 8.90
CA PRO A 230 -17.43 18.08 9.70
C PRO A 230 -16.94 18.14 11.16
N ASN A 231 -16.05 17.23 11.57
CA ASN A 231 -15.63 17.03 12.96
C ASN A 231 -14.12 17.21 13.14
N LEU A 232 -13.71 17.42 14.40
CA LEU A 232 -12.33 17.33 14.87
C LEU A 232 -11.67 15.96 14.65
N LEU A 233 -12.30 15.00 14.00
CA LEU A 233 -11.78 13.64 13.80
C LEU A 233 -10.62 13.58 12.79
N MET A 234 -10.60 14.49 11.83
CA MET A 234 -9.70 14.45 10.67
C MET A 234 -8.80 15.69 10.63
N ASN A 235 -8.02 15.92 11.69
CA ASN A 235 -6.98 16.93 11.77
C ASN A 235 -5.69 16.32 12.34
N PRO A 236 -4.94 15.55 11.52
CA PRO A 236 -3.80 14.75 11.97
C PRO A 236 -2.57 15.55 12.42
N GLY A 237 -2.56 16.88 12.22
CA GLY A 237 -1.34 17.66 12.24
C GLY A 237 -0.38 17.23 11.13
N PRO A 238 0.94 17.41 11.33
CA PRO A 238 1.95 16.89 10.42
C PRO A 238 2.01 15.36 10.45
N TYR A 239 2.05 14.72 9.28
CA TYR A 239 2.23 13.28 9.13
C TYR A 239 3.02 12.96 7.85
N GLY A 240 3.59 11.76 7.77
CA GLY A 240 4.17 11.24 6.54
C GLY A 240 3.13 10.53 5.69
N GLU A 241 3.13 10.72 4.37
CA GLU A 241 2.28 9.99 3.43
C GLU A 241 3.13 9.14 2.49
N VAL A 242 2.81 7.85 2.41
CA VAL A 242 3.32 6.98 1.34
C VAL A 242 2.51 7.27 0.07
N LEU A 243 3.18 7.72 -1.00
CA LEU A 243 2.52 8.16 -2.22
C LEU A 243 1.77 7.03 -2.96
N PRO A 244 0.60 7.30 -3.57
CA PRO A 244 -0.07 6.39 -4.50
C PRO A 244 0.85 5.88 -5.62
N CYS A 245 0.70 4.61 -6.01
CA CYS A 245 1.41 4.09 -7.18
C CYS A 245 0.82 4.67 -8.47
N ILE A 246 1.66 5.22 -9.34
CA ILE A 246 1.24 5.69 -10.67
C ILE A 246 0.72 4.54 -11.55
N ASP A 247 1.19 3.31 -11.29
CA ASP A 247 0.75 2.09 -11.96
C ASP A 247 -0.77 1.88 -11.84
N LEU A 248 -1.38 2.28 -10.71
CA LEU A 248 -2.84 2.22 -10.56
C LEU A 248 -3.54 3.17 -11.53
N CYS A 249 -2.96 4.33 -11.82
CA CYS A 249 -3.48 5.25 -12.82
C CYS A 249 -3.39 4.61 -14.21
N PHE A 250 -2.23 4.08 -14.57
CA PHE A 250 -2.04 3.44 -15.88
C PHE A 250 -2.90 2.19 -16.06
N ASP A 251 -3.23 1.47 -14.97
CA ASP A 251 -4.20 0.36 -15.00
C ASP A 251 -5.61 0.85 -15.38
N VAL A 252 -6.03 2.06 -14.96
CA VAL A 252 -7.27 2.69 -15.44
C VAL A 252 -7.20 2.93 -16.94
N VAL A 253 -6.13 3.60 -17.42
CA VAL A 253 -5.94 3.91 -18.84
C VAL A 253 -6.00 2.65 -19.71
N GLN A 254 -5.40 1.55 -19.24
CA GLN A 254 -5.38 0.28 -19.96
C GLN A 254 -6.70 -0.49 -19.87
N SER A 255 -7.44 -0.34 -18.77
CA SER A 255 -8.64 -1.12 -18.49
C SER A 255 -9.92 -0.46 -18.97
N CYS A 256 -9.90 0.83 -19.29
CA CYS A 256 -11.09 1.63 -19.59
C CYS A 256 -11.22 2.05 -21.07
N PRO A 257 -12.45 2.31 -21.56
CA PRO A 257 -12.67 2.83 -22.91
C PRO A 257 -12.03 4.21 -23.14
N ASN A 258 -11.48 4.43 -24.33
CA ASN A 258 -10.82 5.69 -24.69
C ASN A 258 -11.71 6.94 -24.64
N PHE A 259 -13.03 6.81 -24.79
CA PHE A 259 -13.96 7.97 -24.75
C PHE A 259 -13.99 8.67 -23.38
N LEU A 260 -13.51 8.00 -22.32
CA LEU A 260 -13.37 8.60 -21.00
C LEU A 260 -12.23 9.62 -20.93
N GLU A 261 -11.34 9.64 -21.91
CA GLU A 261 -10.19 10.55 -22.01
C GLU A 261 -9.35 10.60 -20.72
N PHE A 262 -9.34 9.49 -19.97
CA PHE A 262 -8.59 9.38 -18.73
C PHE A 262 -7.11 9.35 -19.06
N ASN A 263 -6.34 10.29 -18.50
CA ASN A 263 -4.92 10.44 -18.77
C ASN A 263 -4.12 10.52 -17.48
N CYS A 264 -3.03 9.78 -17.43
CA CYS A 264 -2.11 9.82 -16.31
C CYS A 264 -1.06 10.92 -16.49
N PRO A 265 -0.62 11.54 -15.38
CA PRO A 265 0.44 12.54 -15.45
C PRO A 265 1.73 11.95 -16.00
N VAL A 266 2.25 12.60 -17.05
CA VAL A 266 3.54 12.25 -17.70
C VAL A 266 4.69 13.16 -17.25
N LYS A 267 4.38 14.29 -16.62
CA LYS A 267 5.35 15.21 -15.98
C LYS A 267 5.08 15.24 -14.49
N ASN A 268 6.06 15.67 -13.69
CA ASN A 268 5.90 15.77 -12.24
C ASN A 268 4.59 16.50 -11.87
N MET A 269 3.59 15.77 -11.41
CA MET A 269 2.54 16.36 -10.60
C MET A 269 3.07 16.57 -9.19
N ALA A 270 4.18 17.32 -9.08
CA ALA A 270 4.74 17.76 -7.83
C ALA A 270 4.88 16.68 -6.73
N GLY A 271 5.26 15.46 -7.10
CA GLY A 271 5.47 14.38 -6.13
C GLY A 271 4.19 13.79 -5.56
N ASN A 272 3.10 13.79 -6.33
CA ASN A 272 1.81 13.21 -5.92
C ASN A 272 1.68 11.70 -6.20
N TYR A 273 2.56 11.10 -6.99
CA TYR A 273 2.63 9.66 -7.26
C TYR A 273 4.07 9.16 -7.14
N ALA A 274 4.24 7.87 -6.91
CA ALA A 274 5.51 7.15 -6.98
C ALA A 274 5.38 5.91 -7.88
N HIS A 275 6.50 5.37 -8.36
CA HIS A 275 6.51 4.15 -9.15
C HIS A 275 6.56 2.91 -8.27
N MET A 276 5.91 1.84 -8.72
CA MET A 276 6.14 0.52 -8.17
C MET A 276 7.49 -0.02 -8.67
N ASN A 277 8.39 -0.37 -7.75
CA ASN A 277 9.61 -1.12 -8.08
C ASN A 277 9.29 -2.62 -8.18
N PRO A 278 10.04 -3.43 -8.96
CA PRO A 278 9.97 -4.91 -8.95
C PRO A 278 9.91 -5.58 -7.56
N THR A 279 10.44 -4.93 -6.53
CA THR A 279 10.43 -5.41 -5.14
C THR A 279 9.15 -5.05 -4.36
N GLY A 280 8.30 -4.15 -4.89
CA GLY A 280 6.97 -3.82 -4.35
C GLY A 280 6.94 -2.75 -3.24
N TYR A 281 8.07 -2.15 -2.88
CA TYR A 281 8.20 -1.37 -1.63
C TYR A 281 7.99 0.15 -1.73
N GLN A 282 7.71 0.71 -2.91
CA GLN A 282 8.00 2.14 -3.12
C GLN A 282 6.77 3.08 -3.04
N CYS A 283 5.56 2.53 -3.10
CA CYS A 283 4.33 3.31 -3.19
C CYS A 283 3.13 2.58 -2.57
N ASN A 284 2.00 3.29 -2.43
CA ASN A 284 0.73 2.79 -1.92
C ASN A 284 -0.01 1.99 -3.00
N GLY A 285 0.52 0.79 -3.28
CA GLY A 285 -0.13 -0.19 -4.16
C GLY A 285 -1.19 -0.95 -3.39
N LEU A 286 -2.44 -0.89 -3.85
CA LEU A 286 -3.53 -1.65 -3.23
C LEU A 286 -3.41 -3.13 -3.60
N GLY A 287 -3.72 -4.02 -2.65
CA GLY A 287 -3.74 -5.46 -2.91
C GLY A 287 -2.36 -6.14 -3.00
N VAL A 288 -1.27 -5.38 -2.98
CA VAL A 288 0.10 -5.92 -3.00
C VAL A 288 0.70 -5.81 -1.60
N VAL A 289 1.08 -6.95 -1.01
CA VAL A 289 1.85 -6.96 0.23
C VAL A 289 3.33 -6.90 -0.15
N PRO A 290 4.11 -5.95 0.38
CA PRO A 290 5.54 -5.90 0.18
C PRO A 290 6.22 -6.97 1.07
N VAL A 291 6.04 -8.24 0.72
CA VAL A 291 6.88 -9.34 1.21
C VAL A 291 7.25 -10.21 0.01
N PRO A 292 8.33 -9.89 -0.72
CA PRO A 292 9.03 -10.90 -1.46
C PRO A 292 9.55 -11.91 -0.44
N SER A 293 9.00 -13.11 -0.48
CA SER A 293 9.74 -14.27 -0.01
C SER A 293 11.03 -14.30 -0.85
N LEU A 294 12.16 -13.94 -0.24
CA LEU A 294 13.46 -14.24 -0.82
C LEU A 294 13.64 -15.76 -0.73
N GLY A 295 13.00 -16.48 -1.65
CA GLY A 295 13.35 -17.84 -1.98
C GLY A 295 14.67 -17.77 -2.73
N THR A 296 15.79 -17.65 -2.02
CA THR A 296 17.11 -17.88 -2.60
C THR A 296 17.12 -19.31 -3.10
N ARG A 297 16.89 -19.51 -4.40
CA ARG A 297 17.36 -20.72 -5.07
C ARG A 297 18.87 -20.66 -4.95
N LEU A 298 19.43 -21.46 -4.04
CA LEU A 298 20.84 -21.82 -4.10
C LEU A 298 21.07 -22.44 -5.47
N GLY A 299 21.43 -21.61 -6.44
CA GLY A 299 21.93 -22.04 -7.72
C GLY A 299 23.17 -22.87 -7.41
N ARG A 300 23.01 -24.19 -7.46
CA ARG A 300 24.08 -25.16 -7.27
C ARG A 300 25.07 -24.94 -8.41
N SER A 301 26.04 -24.06 -8.18
CA SER A 301 27.09 -23.75 -9.15
C SER A 301 27.82 -25.05 -9.48
N TRP A 302 27.58 -25.56 -10.69
CA TRP A 302 28.20 -26.79 -11.16
C TRP A 302 29.73 -26.66 -11.25
N MET A 303 30.26 -25.44 -11.34
CA MET A 303 31.71 -25.17 -11.34
C MET A 303 32.39 -25.55 -10.03
N GLY A 304 31.69 -25.53 -8.88
CA GLY A 304 32.27 -25.91 -7.59
C GLY A 304 32.51 -27.42 -7.44
N LEU A 305 31.68 -28.25 -8.06
CA LEU A 305 31.84 -29.71 -8.03
C LEU A 305 32.93 -30.19 -8.99
N VAL A 306 33.13 -29.51 -10.12
CA VAL A 306 34.21 -29.82 -11.07
C VAL A 306 35.58 -29.47 -10.48
N ALA A 307 35.72 -28.35 -9.76
CA ALA A 307 36.98 -27.98 -9.12
C ALA A 307 37.40 -28.97 -8.01
N MET A 308 36.45 -29.50 -7.24
CA MET A 308 36.70 -30.56 -6.24
C MET A 308 37.08 -31.89 -6.89
N PHE A 309 36.46 -32.28 -8.01
CA PHE A 309 36.83 -33.51 -8.71
C PHE A 309 38.20 -33.45 -9.39
N VAL A 310 38.57 -32.30 -9.96
CA VAL A 310 39.89 -32.09 -10.58
C VAL A 310 41.00 -32.08 -9.52
N ALA A 311 40.75 -31.49 -8.34
CA ALA A 311 41.72 -31.50 -7.25
C ALA A 311 41.97 -32.90 -6.66
N VAL A 312 40.94 -33.75 -6.60
CA VAL A 312 41.07 -35.13 -6.09
C VAL A 312 41.75 -36.05 -7.10
N LEU A 313 41.53 -35.85 -8.41
CA LEU A 313 42.23 -36.61 -9.46
C LEU A 313 43.71 -36.20 -9.63
N ALA A 314 44.09 -35.00 -9.20
CA ALA A 314 45.49 -34.55 -9.20
C ALA A 314 46.30 -35.06 -7.99
N MET A 315 45.66 -35.78 -7.06
CA MET A 315 46.29 -36.34 -5.84
C MET A 315 46.33 -37.89 -5.84
N VAL A 316 46.12 -38.54 -6.99
CA VAL A 316 46.33 -39.98 -7.19
C VAL A 316 47.45 -40.22 -8.19
#